data_AF-A0A848YQR3-F1
#
_entry.id   AF-A0A848YQR3-F1
#
_cell.length_a   1.000
_cell.length_b   1.000
_cell.length_c   1.000
_cell.angle_alpha   90.00
_cell.angle_beta   90.00
_cell.angle_gamma   90.00
#
_symmetry.space_group_name_H-M   'P 1'
#
loop_
_entity.id
_entity.type
_entity.pdbx_description
1 polymer ?
#
loop_
_entity_poly.entity_id
_entity_poly.type
_entity_poly.pdbx_seq_one_letter_code
_entity_poly.pdbx_strand_id
1 'polypeptide(L)'
;SDAARVIGLTSSVGAGPRAYWSAYGASKAAFDNILSSYGQEVDNIANIRVAIVDPGATRTSMRAKAYPGEDPETVKQPDVVATRIAELVQEDFETGHRERIDG
;
A
#
# COMPACT_ATOMS: atom_id res chain seq x y z
N SER A 1 8.89 20.35 5.85
CA SER A 1 8.13 19.46 6.74
C SER A 1 9.09 18.99 7.81
N ASP A 2 8.74 19.15 9.08
CA ASP A 2 9.59 18.72 10.21
C ASP A 2 9.37 17.24 10.57
N ALA A 3 8.48 16.56 9.86
CA ALA A 3 8.08 15.19 10.10
C ALA A 3 8.17 14.36 8.81
N ALA A 4 8.95 13.27 8.82
CA ALA A 4 9.11 12.41 7.65
C ALA A 4 7.89 11.49 7.47
N ARG A 5 7.59 11.12 6.22
CA ARG A 5 6.49 10.21 5.87
C ARG A 5 7.03 9.02 5.10
N VAL A 6 6.71 7.82 5.56
CA VAL A 6 7.01 6.55 4.89
C VAL A 6 5.68 5.93 4.50
N ILE A 7 5.44 5.79 3.19
CA ILE A 7 4.23 5.18 2.65
C ILE A 7 4.62 3.91 1.93
N GLY A 8 4.32 2.77 2.53
CA GLY A 8 4.62 1.46 1.96
C GLY A 8 3.45 0.91 1.16
N LEU A 9 3.69 0.50 -0.08
CA LEU A 9 2.68 -0.12 -0.93
C LEU A 9 2.62 -1.63 -0.71
N THR A 10 1.48 -2.12 -0.25
CA THR A 10 1.19 -3.54 -0.02
C THR A 10 0.22 -4.12 -1.06
N SER A 11 -0.38 -5.27 -0.76
CA SER A 11 -1.46 -5.89 -1.52
C SER A 11 -2.29 -6.80 -0.63
N SER A 12 -3.60 -6.93 -0.92
CA SER A 12 -4.48 -7.91 -0.26
C SER A 12 -3.93 -9.35 -0.17
N VAL A 13 -3.11 -9.79 -1.13
CA VAL A 13 -2.50 -11.13 -1.11
C VAL A 13 -1.34 -11.28 -0.12
N GLY A 14 -0.85 -10.17 0.45
CA GLY A 14 0.06 -10.15 1.60
C GLY A 14 -0.67 -10.31 2.94
N ALA A 15 -1.93 -9.88 3.02
CA ALA A 15 -2.77 -10.05 4.22
C ALA A 15 -3.44 -11.43 4.27
N GLY A 16 -3.81 -11.98 3.12
CA GLY A 16 -4.45 -13.30 3.02
C GLY A 16 -3.87 -14.12 1.85
N PRO A 17 -3.35 -15.34 2.09
CA PRO A 17 -2.78 -16.16 1.04
C PRO A 17 -3.84 -16.51 -0.02
N ARG A 18 -3.42 -16.50 -1.28
CA ARG A 18 -4.28 -16.83 -2.44
C ARG A 18 -3.50 -17.68 -3.43
N ALA A 19 -4.18 -18.65 -4.03
CA ALA A 19 -3.59 -19.47 -5.09
C ALA A 19 -2.97 -18.59 -6.21
N TYR A 20 -1.86 -19.04 -6.78
CA TYR A 20 -1.10 -18.37 -7.85
C TYR A 20 -0.33 -17.10 -7.45
N TRP A 21 -0.35 -16.69 -6.18
CA TRP A 21 0.36 -15.48 -5.71
C TRP A 21 1.63 -15.73 -4.91
N SER A 22 1.93 -16.98 -4.52
CA SER A 22 3.12 -17.46 -3.79
C SER A 22 4.16 -16.39 -3.41
N ALA A 23 5.24 -16.24 -4.20
CA ALA A 23 6.36 -15.34 -3.88
C ALA A 23 5.94 -13.86 -3.76
N TYR A 24 5.00 -13.40 -4.58
CA TYR A 24 4.51 -12.03 -4.50
C TYR A 24 3.75 -11.78 -3.19
N GLY A 25 2.81 -12.66 -2.84
CA GLY A 25 2.10 -12.61 -1.56
C GLY A 25 3.04 -12.66 -0.37
N ALA A 26 4.02 -13.58 -0.39
CA ALA A 26 5.04 -13.69 0.65
C ALA A 26 5.85 -12.39 0.80
N SER A 27 6.27 -11.76 -0.30
CA SER A 27 7.00 -10.49 -0.26
C SER A 27 6.17 -9.35 0.33
N LYS A 28 4.87 -9.27 0.03
CA LYS A 28 3.98 -8.25 0.59
C LYS A 28 3.68 -8.50 2.06
N ALA A 29 3.52 -9.76 2.48
CA ALA A 29 3.38 -10.13 3.89
C ALA A 29 4.64 -9.76 4.70
N ALA A 30 5.83 -10.06 4.16
CA ALA A 30 7.10 -9.68 4.79
C ALA A 30 7.25 -8.15 4.88
N PHE A 31 6.88 -7.43 3.82
CA PHE A 31 6.94 -5.98 3.79
C PHE A 31 5.96 -5.32 4.78
N ASP A 32 4.75 -5.86 4.92
CA ASP A 32 3.79 -5.43 5.95
C ASP A 32 4.39 -5.54 7.35
N ASN A 33 5.07 -6.67 7.64
CA ASN A 33 5.71 -6.86 8.93
C ASN A 33 6.85 -5.86 9.15
N ILE A 34 7.69 -5.63 8.14
CA ILE A 34 8.78 -4.63 8.20
C ILE A 34 8.22 -3.24 8.53
N LEU A 35 7.18 -2.80 7.81
CA LEU A 35 6.58 -1.47 8.00
C LEU A 35 5.89 -1.35 9.35
N SER A 36 5.21 -2.39 9.80
CA SER A 36 4.50 -2.39 11.09
C SER A 36 5.49 -2.36 12.26
N SER A 37 6.56 -3.16 12.22
CA SER A 37 7.63 -3.12 13.21
C SER A 37 8.32 -1.76 13.22
N TYR A 38 8.71 -1.26 12.05
CA TYR A 38 9.35 0.05 11.95
C TYR A 38 8.46 1.19 12.48
N GLY A 39 7.16 1.16 12.18
CA GLY A 39 6.19 2.12 12.72
C GLY A 39 6.16 2.13 14.25
N GLN A 40 6.17 0.95 14.88
CA GLN A 40 6.22 0.82 16.35
C GLN A 40 7.56 1.29 16.93
N GLU A 41 8.67 0.99 16.26
CA GLU A 41 10.01 1.38 16.71
C GLU A 41 10.17 2.90 16.75
N VAL A 42 9.60 3.64 15.78
CA VAL A 42 9.79 5.09 15.65
C VAL A 42 8.74 5.93 16.36
N ASP A 43 7.59 5.35 16.73
CA ASP A 43 6.39 6.06 17.20
C ASP A 43 6.66 7.14 18.27
N ASN A 44 7.50 6.79 19.25
CA ASN A 44 7.76 7.63 20.43
C ASN A 44 9.17 8.24 20.47
N ILE A 45 10.01 7.98 19.48
CA ILE A 45 11.43 8.39 19.50
C ILE A 45 11.85 9.23 18.29
N ALA A 46 11.04 9.27 17.23
CA ALA A 46 11.33 10.05 16.04
C ALA A 46 10.07 10.69 15.46
N ASN A 47 10.23 11.83 14.78
CA ASN A 47 9.12 12.48 14.08
C ASN A 47 8.89 11.85 12.70
N ILE A 48 8.57 10.56 12.68
CA ILE A 48 8.35 9.75 11.47
C ILE A 48 6.95 9.13 11.56
N ARG A 49 6.18 9.22 10.48
CA ARG A 49 4.89 8.53 10.36
C ARG A 49 4.95 7.50 9.26
N VAL A 50 4.57 6.27 9.59
CA VAL A 50 4.57 5.13 8.68
C VAL A 50 3.13 4.75 8.33
N ALA A 51 2.83 4.70 7.05
CA ALA A 51 1.55 4.24 6.53
C ALA A 51 1.74 3.02 5.61
N ILE A 52 0.73 2.15 5.59
CA ILE A 52 0.65 0.98 4.73
C ILE A 52 -0.58 1.13 3.83
N VAL A 53 -0.37 1.18 2.52
CA VAL A 53 -1.43 1.41 1.53
C VAL A 53 -1.55 0.19 0.61
N ASP A 54 -2.73 -0.41 0.57
CA ASP A 54 -3.10 -1.34 -0.50
C ASP A 54 -3.74 -0.53 -1.64
N PRO A 55 -3.10 -0.40 -2.81
CA PRO A 55 -3.66 0.36 -3.93
C PRO A 55 -4.91 -0.29 -4.51
N GLY A 56 -5.23 -1.54 -4.15
CA GLY A 56 -6.37 -2.27 -4.72
C GLY A 56 -6.21 -2.52 -6.23
N ALA A 57 -7.29 -2.96 -6.87
CA ALA A 57 -7.30 -3.15 -8.32
C ALA A 57 -7.17 -1.79 -9.02
N THR A 58 -6.11 -1.61 -9.81
CA THR A 58 -5.75 -0.32 -10.42
C THR A 58 -5.28 -0.55 -11.86
N ARG A 59 -5.78 0.25 -12.80
CA ARG A 59 -5.52 0.15 -14.23
C ARG A 59 -4.05 0.42 -14.58
N THR A 60 -3.23 -0.62 -14.51
CA THR A 60 -1.78 -0.54 -14.74
C THR A 60 -1.32 -1.72 -15.60
N SER A 61 -0.13 -1.59 -16.21
CA SER A 61 0.50 -2.68 -16.94
C SER A 61 0.80 -3.89 -16.04
N MET A 62 1.10 -3.67 -14.76
CA MET A 62 1.28 -4.75 -13.78
C MET A 62 -0.03 -5.50 -13.53
N ARG A 63 -1.16 -4.79 -13.38
CA ARG A 63 -2.49 -5.40 -13.20
C ARG A 63 -2.90 -6.22 -14.43
N ALA A 64 -2.71 -5.68 -15.63
CA ALA A 64 -3.02 -6.37 -16.88
C ALA A 64 -2.23 -7.69 -17.04
N LYS A 65 -0.98 -7.73 -16.57
CA LYS A 65 -0.18 -8.97 -16.54
C LYS A 65 -0.70 -9.97 -15.50
N ALA A 66 -1.17 -9.49 -14.35
CA ALA A 66 -1.68 -10.33 -13.28
C ALA A 66 -3.10 -10.87 -13.55
N TYR A 67 -3.92 -10.12 -14.30
CA TYR A 67 -5.30 -10.46 -14.68
C TYR A 67 -5.54 -10.20 -16.18
N PRO A 68 -5.03 -11.06 -17.09
CA PRO A 68 -5.08 -10.80 -18.54
C PRO A 68 -6.49 -10.72 -19.15
N GLY A 69 -7.49 -11.34 -18.51
CA GLY A 69 -8.88 -11.34 -18.96
C GLY A 69 -9.78 -10.33 -18.25
N GLU A 70 -9.23 -9.51 -17.36
CA GLU A 70 -9.99 -8.43 -16.71
C GLU A 70 -10.18 -7.27 -17.69
N ASP A 71 -11.40 -6.75 -17.77
CA ASP A 71 -11.68 -5.53 -18.52
C ASP A 71 -11.05 -4.31 -17.79
N PRO A 72 -10.10 -3.58 -18.40
CA PRO A 72 -9.45 -2.43 -17.77
C PRO A 72 -10.42 -1.34 -17.34
N GLU A 73 -11.59 -1.22 -17.98
CA GLU A 73 -12.59 -0.21 -17.62
C GLU A 73 -13.32 -0.51 -16.30
N THR A 74 -13.21 -1.75 -15.79
CA THR A 74 -13.82 -2.16 -14.52
C THR A 74 -12.98 -1.81 -13.29
N VAL A 75 -11.75 -1.32 -13.48
CA VAL A 75 -10.84 -0.94 -12.40
C VAL A 75 -10.47 0.53 -12.48
N LYS A 76 -10.31 1.16 -11.31
CA LYS A 76 -9.98 2.59 -11.19
C LYS A 76 -8.66 2.93 -11.86
N GLN A 77 -8.55 4.18 -12.31
CA GLN A 77 -7.35 4.73 -12.91
C GLN A 77 -6.24 4.97 -11.85
N PRO A 78 -4.96 4.98 -12.26
CA PRO A 78 -3.85 5.14 -11.34
C PRO A 78 -3.78 6.53 -10.68
N ASP A 79 -4.37 7.56 -11.27
CA ASP A 79 -4.44 8.91 -10.69
C ASP A 79 -5.25 8.94 -9.38
N VAL A 80 -6.24 8.06 -9.21
CA VAL A 80 -6.97 7.92 -7.94
C VAL A 80 -6.00 7.52 -6.81
N VAL A 81 -5.16 6.52 -7.06
CA VAL A 81 -4.14 6.07 -6.09
C VAL A 81 -3.05 7.12 -5.90
N ALA A 82 -2.59 7.76 -6.98
CA ALA A 82 -1.55 8.79 -6.92
C ALA A 82 -2.02 10.02 -6.12
N THR A 83 -3.27 10.44 -6.30
CA THR A 83 -3.88 11.55 -5.56
C THR A 83 -3.92 11.23 -4.08
N ARG A 84 -4.40 10.04 -3.70
CA ARG A 84 -4.44 9.63 -2.29
C ARG A 84 -3.05 9.57 -1.65
N ILE A 85 -2.05 9.02 -2.36
CA ILE A 85 -0.66 9.02 -1.86
C ILE A 85 -0.15 10.47 -1.68
N ALA A 86 -0.44 11.38 -2.62
CA ALA A 86 -0.02 12.77 -2.53
C ALA A 86 -0.69 13.52 -1.37
N GLU A 87 -1.96 13.23 -1.08
CA GLU A 87 -2.66 13.71 0.11
C GLU A 87 -2.02 13.17 1.38
N LEU A 88 -1.79 11.86 1.45
CA LEU A 88 -1.22 11.21 2.63
C LEU A 88 0.18 11.73 2.97
N VAL A 89 1.00 12.10 1.97
CA VAL A 89 2.31 12.75 2.21
C VAL A 89 2.18 14.11 2.93
N GLN A 90 1.06 14.80 2.74
CA GLN A 90 0.79 16.13 3.30
C GLN A 90 -0.01 16.08 4.61
N GLU A 91 -0.76 15.01 4.83
CA GLU A 91 -1.56 14.81 6.03
C GLU A 91 -0.70 14.55 7.27
N ASP A 92 -1.25 14.95 8.43
CA ASP A 92 -0.77 14.48 9.71
C ASP A 92 -1.64 13.28 10.12
N PHE A 93 -1.02 12.11 10.13
CA PHE A 93 -1.65 10.85 10.50
C PHE A 93 -0.79 10.15 11.55
N GLU A 94 -1.44 9.32 12.38
CA GLU A 94 -0.74 8.49 13.37
C GLU A 94 0.06 7.38 12.67
N THR A 95 1.25 7.07 13.19
CA THR A 95 2.03 5.95 12.65
C THR A 95 1.24 4.64 12.78
N GLY A 96 1.40 3.75 11.81
CA GLY A 96 0.56 2.55 11.71
C GLY A 96 -0.74 2.76 10.93
N HIS A 97 -0.97 3.94 10.34
CA HIS A 97 -2.07 4.19 9.42
C HIS A 97 -2.11 3.12 8.32
N ARG A 98 -3.28 2.50 8.13
CA ARG A 98 -3.48 1.46 7.12
C ARG A 98 -4.76 1.72 6.35
N GLU A 99 -4.65 1.81 5.04
CA GLU A 99 -5.80 1.98 4.17
C GLU A 99 -5.72 1.12 2.91
N ARG A 100 -6.88 0.87 2.33
CA ARG A 100 -7.03 0.28 1.00
C ARG A 100 -7.84 1.24 0.15
N ILE A 101 -7.39 1.45 -1.07
CA ILE A 101 -8.02 2.36 -2.02
C ILE A 101 -8.88 1.52 -2.96
N ASP A 102 -10.21 1.53 -2.80
CA ASP A 102 -11.12 0.70 -3.61
C ASP A 102 -11.75 1.44 -4.80
N GLY A 103 -11.88 2.76 -4.74
CA GLY A 103 -12.44 3.58 -5.83
C GLY A 103 -12.94 4.92 -5.31
#